data_AF-A0A939L7I0-F1
#
_entry.id   AF-A0A939L7I0-F1
#
_cell.length_a   1.000
_cell.length_b   1.000
_cell.length_c   1.000
_cell.angle_alpha   90.00
_cell.angle_beta   90.00
_cell.angle_gamma   90.00
#
_symmetry.space_group_name_H-M   'P 1'
#
loop_
_entity.id
_entity.type
_entity.pdbx_description
1 polymer ?
#
loop_
_entity_poly.entity_id
_entity_poly.type
_entity_poly.pdbx_seq_one_letter_code
_entity_poly.pdbx_strand_id
1 'polypeptide(L)'
;TVRARALTSLSIQGSMVSVVMPSPAVREIVEGWGERLSVAAVNGPAAVVVSGEPEALSEFERELASRKVLRWRIPATDFVAHSPAVEPLEAVLTEELAGIAPRAGRVPMISTVTGEWLTGTEADAGYWYANLRRMVRFEEAVRTLLGGGYGAFVEVSTHPVLTAAVTETAEDAGLDVLSVGSLERDNGGAARLVTALAQAYVGGLPVDWKTVLPAAEPVDLPTYAFQHQHYWLQAAVTAPPTGGDGASTEAEARFWAAVEGGDLARLADTLAIEDQRQLGAVLPALASWRRREQDRSVTENWRYRVTWAPVADPAPARLSGQWLVVLPAGGADAAFAEQCTAALSARGAELVVLEATAAADRKLAAERIRAVLPESGFAGVVSLLALDETPVPEHPVVPAGFAATLTLVQALGDAEVGAPLWVVTSGAVADGPGTGPARPVQTQVWGLGRVVALEHPDRWGGSVDLPGTVDEQTAGRLVAVLAGCGEDQVAVRPSGILARRLTRAPHPRAAEQQWTPRGSVL
;
A
#
# COMPACT_ATOMS: atom_id res chain seq x y z
N THR A 1 -27.35 23.20 29.19
CA THR A 1 -27.75 23.80 27.89
C THR A 1 -29.20 24.30 27.99
N VAL A 2 -29.66 25.17 27.08
CA VAL A 2 -31.07 25.62 27.02
C VAL A 2 -32.02 24.42 27.03
N ARG A 3 -31.75 23.42 26.18
CA ARG A 3 -32.50 22.15 26.13
C ARG A 3 -32.58 21.42 27.47
N ALA A 4 -31.43 21.19 28.13
CA ALA A 4 -31.42 20.49 29.41
C ALA A 4 -32.20 21.25 30.49
N ARG A 5 -32.06 22.58 30.54
CA ARG A 5 -32.80 23.44 31.48
C ARG A 5 -34.31 23.39 31.20
N ALA A 6 -34.72 23.44 29.93
CA ALA A 6 -36.12 23.33 29.53
C ALA A 6 -36.71 21.97 29.93
N LEU A 7 -35.97 20.88 29.71
CA LEU A 7 -36.36 19.54 30.14
C LEU A 7 -36.50 19.42 31.66
N THR A 8 -35.58 19.98 32.45
CA THR A 8 -35.69 19.98 33.92
C THR A 8 -36.83 20.86 34.43
N SER A 9 -37.26 21.86 33.64
CA SER A 9 -38.39 22.72 33.99
C SER A 9 -39.76 22.08 33.72
N LEU A 10 -39.82 21.00 32.92
CA LEU A 10 -41.03 20.20 32.81
C LEU A 10 -41.28 19.50 34.16
N SER A 11 -42.38 19.86 34.82
CA SER A 11 -42.89 19.19 36.01
C SER A 11 -43.52 17.83 35.70
N ILE A 12 -43.06 17.14 34.65
CA ILE A 12 -43.55 15.83 34.20
C ILE A 12 -42.51 14.78 34.55
N GLN A 13 -42.87 13.86 35.45
CA GLN A 13 -42.03 12.71 35.75
C GLN A 13 -42.04 11.73 34.58
N GLY A 14 -40.85 11.33 34.15
CA GLY A 14 -40.65 10.43 33.03
C GLY A 14 -39.62 9.36 33.30
N SER A 15 -39.63 8.32 32.47
CA SER A 15 -38.51 7.38 32.38
C SER A 15 -38.42 6.81 30.97
N MET A 16 -37.39 5.99 30.73
CA MET A 16 -37.18 5.29 29.47
C MET A 16 -36.76 3.83 29.72
N VAL A 17 -37.24 2.93 28.86
CA VAL A 17 -36.92 1.50 28.87
C VAL A 17 -36.33 1.12 27.53
N SER A 18 -35.17 0.46 27.55
CA SER A 18 -34.60 -0.22 26.39
C SER A 18 -35.17 -1.62 26.27
N VAL A 19 -35.55 -2.03 25.06
CA VAL A 19 -36.26 -3.27 24.74
C VAL A 19 -35.52 -4.00 23.62
N VAL A 20 -35.25 -5.29 23.82
CA VAL A 20 -34.62 -6.16 22.82
C VAL A 20 -35.69 -6.80 21.94
N MET A 21 -36.21 -6.03 20.98
CA MET A 21 -37.29 -6.44 20.08
C MET A 21 -37.36 -5.51 18.85
N PRO A 22 -37.76 -6.00 17.66
CA PRO A 22 -37.96 -5.15 16.49
C PRO A 22 -39.04 -4.07 16.66
N SER A 23 -38.80 -2.90 16.07
CA SER A 23 -39.69 -1.73 16.15
C SER A 23 -41.16 -2.02 15.78
N PRO A 24 -41.49 -2.78 14.72
CA PRO A 24 -42.89 -3.09 14.40
C PRO A 24 -43.63 -3.80 15.55
N ALA A 25 -42.99 -4.77 16.21
CA ALA A 25 -43.58 -5.51 17.32
C ALA A 25 -43.71 -4.66 18.59
N VAL A 26 -42.72 -3.78 18.86
CA VAL A 26 -42.81 -2.85 19.99
C VAL A 26 -43.95 -1.84 19.78
N ARG A 27 -44.11 -1.30 18.57
CA ARG A 27 -45.18 -0.34 18.25
C ARG A 27 -46.57 -0.95 18.47
N GLU A 28 -46.80 -2.17 17.99
CA GLU A 28 -48.06 -2.90 18.19
C GLU A 28 -48.41 -3.05 19.68
N ILE A 29 -47.41 -3.33 20.53
CA ILE A 29 -47.65 -3.43 21.98
C ILE A 29 -47.94 -2.03 22.56
N VAL A 30 -47.15 -1.02 22.21
CA VAL A 30 -47.26 0.35 22.75
C VAL A 30 -48.60 1.01 22.42
N GLU A 31 -49.25 0.66 21.31
CA GLU A 31 -50.58 1.19 20.92
C GLU A 31 -51.63 1.07 22.04
N GLY A 32 -51.55 0.04 22.88
CA GLY A 32 -52.46 -0.16 24.02
C GLY A 32 -52.43 0.94 25.08
N TRP A 33 -51.38 1.78 25.11
CA TRP A 33 -51.20 2.85 26.09
C TRP A 33 -51.45 4.26 25.55
N GLY A 34 -51.77 4.40 24.25
CA GLY A 34 -52.01 5.71 23.62
C GLY A 34 -50.84 6.68 23.82
N GLU A 35 -51.12 7.91 24.24
CA GLU A 35 -50.10 8.97 24.41
C GLU A 35 -49.22 8.80 25.66
N ARG A 36 -49.55 7.86 26.56
CA ARG A 36 -48.81 7.63 27.81
C ARG A 36 -47.42 7.02 27.58
N LEU A 37 -47.26 6.31 26.45
CA LEU A 37 -46.02 5.71 26.00
C LEU A 37 -45.72 6.14 24.56
N SER A 38 -44.44 6.22 24.22
CA SER A 38 -43.99 6.53 22.86
C SER A 38 -42.72 5.78 22.55
N VAL A 39 -42.57 5.32 21.31
CA VAL A 39 -41.28 4.83 20.83
C VAL A 39 -40.34 6.02 20.67
N ALA A 40 -39.37 6.12 21.56
CA ALA A 40 -38.45 7.23 21.65
C ALA A 40 -37.29 7.11 20.65
N ALA A 41 -36.76 5.89 20.47
CA ALA A 41 -35.65 5.63 19.56
C ALA A 41 -35.73 4.22 18.97
N VAL A 42 -35.29 4.09 17.72
CA VAL A 42 -34.98 2.82 17.06
C VAL A 42 -33.49 2.85 16.74
N ASN A 43 -32.70 2.13 17.54
CA ASN A 43 -31.25 2.13 17.48
C ASN A 43 -30.70 1.01 16.59
N GLY A 44 -31.45 -0.08 16.41
CA GLY A 44 -31.05 -1.19 15.56
C GLY A 44 -32.20 -2.17 15.35
N PRO A 45 -31.96 -3.25 14.57
CA PRO A 45 -33.00 -4.22 14.18
C PRO A 45 -33.76 -4.84 15.36
N ALA A 46 -33.10 -4.98 16.51
CA ALA A 46 -33.69 -5.47 17.74
C ALA A 46 -33.45 -4.54 18.95
N ALA A 47 -33.15 -3.25 18.74
CA ALA A 47 -32.82 -2.32 19.82
C ALA A 47 -33.73 -1.08 19.79
N VAL A 48 -34.77 -1.07 20.65
CA VAL A 48 -35.80 -0.01 20.69
C VAL A 48 -35.88 0.60 22.08
N VAL A 49 -36.06 1.92 22.16
CA VAL A 49 -36.30 2.64 23.42
C VAL A 49 -37.72 3.16 23.45
N VAL A 50 -38.42 2.93 24.55
CA VAL A 50 -39.76 3.46 24.83
C VAL A 50 -39.65 4.48 25.97
N SER A 51 -40.25 5.66 25.79
CA SER A 51 -40.37 6.70 26.80
C SER A 51 -41.83 6.89 27.21
N GLY A 52 -42.06 7.36 28.43
CA GLY A 52 -43.41 7.65 28.89
C GLY A 52 -43.54 7.77 30.39
N GLU A 53 -44.79 7.68 30.86
CA GLU A 53 -45.14 7.76 32.27
C GLU A 53 -44.55 6.58 33.07
N PRO A 54 -44.07 6.80 34.31
CA PRO A 54 -43.49 5.73 35.12
C PRO A 54 -44.43 4.54 35.38
N GLU A 55 -45.72 4.80 35.58
CA GLU A 55 -46.73 3.76 35.81
C GLU A 55 -47.00 2.94 34.54
N ALA A 56 -47.19 3.60 33.40
CA ALA A 56 -47.38 2.96 32.11
C ALA A 56 -46.15 2.13 31.70
N LEU A 57 -44.94 2.62 31.96
CA LEU A 57 -43.71 1.86 31.72
C LEU A 57 -43.62 0.63 32.62
N SER A 58 -44.07 0.71 33.87
CA SER A 58 -44.09 -0.44 34.78
C SER A 58 -45.09 -1.52 34.34
N GLU A 59 -46.23 -1.13 33.77
CA GLU A 59 -47.18 -2.04 33.11
C GLU A 59 -46.57 -2.66 31.85
N PHE A 60 -45.99 -1.86 30.97
CA PHE A 60 -45.33 -2.30 29.75
C PHE A 60 -44.17 -3.26 30.04
N GLU A 61 -43.36 -2.99 31.07
CA GLU A 61 -42.33 -3.93 31.52
C GLU A 61 -42.93 -5.26 31.97
N ARG A 62 -44.09 -5.29 32.65
CA ARG A 62 -44.74 -6.56 33.01
C ARG A 62 -45.24 -7.31 31.78
N GLU A 63 -45.76 -6.60 30.78
CA GLU A 63 -46.19 -7.21 29.51
C GLU A 63 -45.02 -7.79 28.73
N LEU A 64 -43.89 -7.09 28.65
CA LEU A 64 -42.67 -7.65 28.07
C LEU A 64 -42.16 -8.85 28.88
N ALA A 65 -42.42 -8.91 30.20
CA ALA A 65 -42.06 -10.04 31.07
C ALA A 65 -42.80 -11.31 30.69
N SER A 66 -44.12 -11.19 30.52
CA SER A 66 -44.98 -12.32 30.17
C SER A 66 -44.56 -12.91 28.81
N ARG A 67 -44.03 -12.06 27.93
CA ARG A 67 -43.50 -12.41 26.59
C ARG A 67 -42.04 -12.85 26.59
N LYS A 68 -41.35 -12.89 27.73
CA LYS A 68 -39.93 -13.25 27.88
C LYS A 68 -38.96 -12.35 27.08
N VAL A 69 -39.30 -11.08 26.92
CA VAL A 69 -38.51 -10.10 26.18
C VAL A 69 -37.53 -9.42 27.13
N LEU A 70 -36.24 -9.38 26.76
CA LEU A 70 -35.22 -8.67 27.52
C LEU A 70 -35.45 -7.16 27.48
N ARG A 71 -35.31 -6.51 28.63
CA ARG A 71 -35.44 -5.06 28.79
C ARG A 71 -34.74 -4.56 30.03
N TRP A 72 -34.43 -3.28 30.05
CA TRP A 72 -33.87 -2.60 31.22
C TRP A 72 -34.23 -1.12 31.20
N ARG A 73 -34.38 -0.54 32.40
CA ARG A 73 -34.53 0.92 32.54
C ARG A 73 -33.22 1.63 32.23
N ILE A 74 -33.32 2.77 31.57
CA ILE A 74 -32.18 3.64 31.30
C ILE A 74 -31.93 4.49 32.56
N PRO A 75 -30.78 4.36 33.25
CA PRO A 75 -30.50 5.11 34.47
C PRO A 75 -30.47 6.63 34.23
N ALA A 76 -30.77 7.41 35.26
CA ALA A 76 -30.68 8.88 35.25
C ALA A 76 -31.51 9.57 34.13
N THR A 77 -32.62 8.97 33.72
CA THR A 77 -33.65 9.62 32.89
C THR A 77 -34.85 9.97 33.79
N ASP A 78 -34.80 11.14 34.42
CA ASP A 78 -35.90 11.72 35.21
C ASP A 78 -36.83 12.61 34.36
N PHE A 79 -36.68 12.56 33.04
CA PHE A 79 -37.44 13.33 32.06
C PHE A 79 -38.04 12.44 30.97
N VAL A 80 -39.13 12.89 30.35
CA VAL A 80 -39.67 12.30 29.12
C VAL A 80 -39.14 13.09 27.92
N ALA A 81 -38.63 12.40 26.91
CA ALA A 81 -38.33 12.98 25.60
C ALA A 81 -38.84 12.07 24.48
N HIS A 82 -38.91 12.60 23.27
CA HIS A 82 -39.38 11.89 22.08
C HIS A 82 -40.83 11.38 22.21
N SER A 83 -41.68 12.15 22.91
CA SER A 83 -43.10 11.84 23.15
C SER A 83 -43.95 13.13 23.14
N PRO A 84 -45.29 13.03 23.08
CA PRO A 84 -46.19 14.19 23.21
C PRO A 84 -45.96 15.03 24.48
N ALA A 85 -45.42 14.43 25.55
CA ALA A 85 -45.21 15.12 26.83
C ALA A 85 -44.28 16.34 26.74
N VAL A 86 -43.46 16.47 25.69
CA VAL A 86 -42.57 17.63 25.51
C VAL A 86 -43.17 18.77 24.70
N GLU A 87 -44.40 18.64 24.19
CA GLU A 87 -45.08 19.68 23.40
C GLU A 87 -45.19 21.05 24.11
N PRO A 88 -45.40 21.13 25.44
CA PRO A 88 -45.38 22.41 26.15
C PRO A 88 -44.05 23.19 26.03
N LEU A 89 -42.95 22.52 25.66
CA LEU A 89 -41.65 23.16 25.47
C LEU A 89 -41.46 23.79 24.08
N GLU A 90 -42.39 23.62 23.14
CA GLU A 90 -42.25 24.13 21.77
C GLU A 90 -42.02 25.64 21.74
N ALA A 91 -42.90 26.40 22.40
CA ALA A 91 -42.82 27.85 22.45
C ALA A 91 -41.53 28.30 23.17
N VAL A 92 -41.20 27.65 24.29
CA VAL A 92 -40.02 27.97 25.11
C VAL A 92 -38.72 27.75 24.31
N LEU A 93 -38.60 26.61 23.63
CA LEU A 93 -37.40 26.30 22.85
C LEU A 93 -37.33 27.14 21.58
N THR A 94 -38.46 27.46 20.94
CA THR A 94 -38.47 28.33 19.77
C THR A 94 -37.98 29.73 20.12
N GLU A 95 -38.42 30.29 21.25
CA GLU A 95 -37.99 31.61 21.72
C GLU A 95 -36.52 31.63 22.14
N GLU A 96 -36.11 30.71 23.02
CA GLU A 96 -34.75 30.68 23.58
C GLU A 96 -33.68 30.30 22.54
N LEU A 97 -34.06 29.58 21.48
CA LEU A 97 -33.16 29.19 20.39
C LEU A 97 -33.27 30.11 19.16
N ALA A 98 -34.11 31.16 19.19
CA ALA A 98 -34.31 32.08 18.06
C ALA A 98 -33.01 32.77 17.60
N GLY A 99 -32.03 32.90 18.49
CA GLY A 99 -30.72 33.48 18.18
C GLY A 99 -29.73 32.54 17.48
N ILE A 100 -30.09 31.26 17.27
CA ILE A 100 -29.23 30.33 16.55
C ILE A 100 -29.23 30.67 15.06
N ALA A 101 -28.04 30.81 14.47
CA ALA A 101 -27.83 31.01 13.04
C ALA A 101 -27.12 29.79 12.44
N PRO A 102 -27.86 28.77 11.97
CA PRO A 102 -27.28 27.58 11.36
C PRO A 102 -26.50 27.95 10.10
N ARG A 103 -25.44 27.20 9.81
CA ARG A 103 -24.57 27.41 8.65
C ARG A 103 -24.36 26.09 7.94
N ALA A 104 -23.96 26.19 6.67
CA ALA A 104 -23.54 25.02 5.92
C ALA A 104 -22.43 24.26 6.69
N GLY A 105 -22.67 22.97 6.93
CA GLY A 105 -21.74 22.08 7.59
C GLY A 105 -20.52 21.80 6.71
N ARG A 106 -19.33 21.76 7.32
CA ARG A 106 -18.11 21.30 6.62
C ARG A 106 -18.06 19.79 6.44
N VAL A 107 -18.75 19.07 7.34
CA VAL A 107 -18.86 17.62 7.33
C VAL A 107 -20.34 17.29 7.08
N PRO A 108 -20.66 16.41 6.12
CA PRO A 108 -22.02 15.93 5.91
C PRO A 108 -22.60 15.33 7.18
N MET A 109 -23.86 15.64 7.50
CA MET A 109 -24.56 15.11 8.66
C MET A 109 -25.81 14.37 8.21
N ILE A 110 -26.02 13.14 8.69
CA ILE A 110 -27.32 12.48 8.59
C ILE A 110 -28.16 12.87 9.80
N SER A 111 -29.38 13.33 9.56
CA SER A 111 -30.33 13.58 10.64
C SER A 111 -30.99 12.29 11.10
N THR A 112 -30.95 12.02 12.40
CA THR A 112 -31.78 10.98 13.02
C THR A 112 -33.23 11.43 13.25
N VAL A 113 -33.59 12.67 12.89
CA VAL A 113 -34.97 13.17 12.95
C VAL A 113 -35.70 12.89 11.64
N THR A 114 -35.04 13.11 10.51
CA THR A 114 -35.61 12.94 9.17
C THR A 114 -35.15 11.67 8.46
N GLY A 115 -33.99 11.10 8.81
CA GLY A 115 -33.36 9.98 8.09
C GLY A 115 -32.52 10.41 6.89
N GLU A 116 -32.45 11.72 6.61
CA GLU A 116 -31.84 12.29 5.40
C GLU A 116 -30.56 13.09 5.71
N TRP A 117 -29.79 13.37 4.65
CA TRP A 117 -28.64 14.28 4.71
C TRP A 117 -29.10 15.72 5.01
N LEU A 118 -28.38 16.38 5.91
CA LEU A 118 -28.52 17.81 6.20
C LEU A 118 -27.35 18.58 5.60
N THR A 119 -27.67 19.72 4.99
CA THR A 119 -26.64 20.67 4.54
C THR A 119 -26.14 21.55 5.70
N GLY A 120 -26.94 21.68 6.77
CA GLY A 120 -26.59 22.33 8.02
C GLY A 120 -27.36 23.64 8.26
N THR A 121 -27.86 24.27 7.20
CA THR A 121 -28.69 25.49 7.33
C THR A 121 -30.10 25.21 7.85
N GLU A 122 -30.56 23.96 7.77
CA GLU A 122 -31.87 23.52 8.22
C GLU A 122 -31.94 23.28 9.75
N ALA A 123 -30.80 23.29 10.45
CA ALA A 123 -30.71 22.98 11.89
C ALA A 123 -31.10 24.16 12.80
N ASP A 124 -32.25 24.78 12.52
CA ASP A 124 -32.81 25.92 13.26
C ASP A 124 -33.49 25.51 14.58
N ALA A 125 -34.10 26.48 15.26
CA ALA A 125 -34.84 26.25 16.51
C ALA A 125 -35.95 25.20 16.37
N GLY A 126 -36.68 25.23 15.24
CA GLY A 126 -37.74 24.27 14.92
C GLY A 126 -37.20 22.87 14.73
N TYR A 127 -36.05 22.72 14.07
CA TYR A 127 -35.34 21.44 13.97
C TYR A 127 -34.93 20.89 15.34
N TRP A 128 -34.38 21.72 16.22
CA TRP A 128 -33.96 21.26 17.56
C TRP A 128 -35.15 20.91 18.47
N TYR A 129 -36.28 21.58 18.33
CA TYR A 129 -37.53 21.14 18.96
C TYR A 129 -38.01 19.81 18.37
N ALA A 130 -38.02 19.68 17.04
CA ALA A 130 -38.38 18.43 16.38
C ALA A 130 -37.46 17.26 16.81
N ASN A 131 -36.16 17.51 17.02
CA ASN A 131 -35.22 16.54 17.57
C ASN A 131 -35.59 16.08 18.98
N LEU A 132 -36.14 16.97 19.81
CA LEU A 132 -36.61 16.63 21.14
C LEU A 132 -37.94 15.87 21.12
N ARG A 133 -38.84 16.21 20.20
CA ARG A 133 -40.22 15.72 20.15
C ARG A 133 -40.40 14.43 19.36
N ARG A 134 -39.67 14.26 18.25
CA ARG A 134 -39.83 13.12 17.33
C ARG A 134 -38.97 11.94 17.76
N MET A 135 -39.38 10.74 17.34
CA MET A 135 -38.62 9.50 17.50
C MET A 135 -37.24 9.62 16.82
N VAL A 136 -36.20 9.12 17.49
CA VAL A 136 -34.84 9.00 16.94
C VAL A 136 -34.77 7.80 15.98
N ARG A 137 -34.50 8.07 14.71
CA ARG A 137 -34.34 7.09 13.62
C ARG A 137 -32.87 6.72 13.40
N PHE A 138 -32.23 6.16 14.43
CA PHE A 138 -30.79 5.88 14.36
C PHE A 138 -30.45 4.69 13.46
N GLU A 139 -31.22 3.59 13.50
CA GLU A 139 -31.06 2.46 12.57
C GLU A 139 -31.17 2.92 11.10
N GLU A 140 -32.19 3.72 10.78
CA GLU A 140 -32.41 4.26 9.44
C GLU A 140 -31.22 5.12 9.00
N ALA A 141 -30.69 5.97 9.89
CA ALA A 141 -29.50 6.78 9.61
C ALA A 141 -28.26 5.91 9.33
N VAL A 142 -28.04 4.83 10.11
CA VAL A 142 -26.95 3.89 9.88
C VAL A 142 -27.12 3.19 8.54
N ARG A 143 -28.32 2.73 8.19
CA ARG A 143 -28.58 2.12 6.86
C ARG A 143 -28.35 3.09 5.71
N THR A 144 -28.71 4.36 5.85
CA THR A 144 -28.38 5.39 4.85
C THR A 144 -26.88 5.55 4.67
N LEU A 145 -26.10 5.52 5.75
CA LEU A 145 -24.63 5.55 5.69
C LEU A 145 -24.07 4.28 5.05
N LEU A 146 -24.56 3.09 5.40
CA LEU A 146 -24.14 1.84 4.78
C LEU A 146 -24.41 1.85 3.26
N GLY A 147 -25.59 2.30 2.84
CA GLY A 147 -25.94 2.46 1.43
C GLY A 147 -25.07 3.48 0.68
N GLY A 148 -24.48 4.44 1.41
CA GLY A 148 -23.49 5.39 0.89
C GLY A 148 -22.05 4.85 0.83
N GLY A 149 -21.81 3.59 1.21
CA GLY A 149 -20.49 2.96 1.19
C GLY A 149 -19.62 3.27 2.42
N TYR A 150 -20.19 3.81 3.49
CA TYR A 150 -19.46 4.06 4.73
C TYR A 150 -19.26 2.75 5.51
N GLY A 151 -18.00 2.31 5.66
CA GLY A 151 -17.64 1.04 6.33
C GLY A 151 -16.99 1.19 7.71
N ALA A 152 -16.87 2.41 8.24
CA ALA A 152 -16.21 2.68 9.51
C ALA A 152 -16.98 3.70 10.35
N PHE A 153 -17.24 3.34 11.61
CA PHE A 153 -18.04 4.08 12.57
C PHE A 153 -17.25 4.27 13.86
N VAL A 154 -17.12 5.53 14.28
CA VAL A 154 -16.42 5.89 15.52
C VAL A 154 -17.41 6.55 16.46
N GLU A 155 -17.70 5.90 17.59
CA GLU A 155 -18.55 6.44 18.64
C GLU A 155 -17.73 7.34 19.57
N VAL A 156 -17.97 8.65 19.48
CA VAL A 156 -17.33 9.65 20.33
C VAL A 156 -18.16 9.84 21.60
N SER A 157 -17.93 8.98 22.59
CA SER A 157 -18.67 8.95 23.85
C SER A 157 -17.76 8.65 25.05
N THR A 158 -18.29 8.88 26.26
CA THR A 158 -17.63 8.51 27.53
C THR A 158 -17.74 7.01 27.83
N HIS A 159 -18.59 6.29 27.11
CA HIS A 159 -18.75 4.85 27.15
C HIS A 159 -19.56 4.40 25.92
N PRO A 160 -19.12 3.38 25.16
CA PRO A 160 -19.83 2.91 23.97
C PRO A 160 -21.21 2.38 24.34
N VAL A 161 -22.23 2.89 23.68
CA VAL A 161 -23.63 2.45 23.86
C VAL A 161 -24.32 2.12 22.54
N LEU A 162 -23.78 2.56 21.40
CA LEU A 162 -24.38 2.38 20.07
C LEU A 162 -23.51 1.52 19.15
N THR A 163 -22.25 1.23 19.51
CA THR A 163 -21.37 0.38 18.69
C THR A 163 -21.99 -0.97 18.32
N ALA A 164 -22.63 -1.64 19.28
CA ALA A 164 -23.34 -2.91 19.05
C ALA A 164 -24.51 -2.75 18.09
N ALA A 165 -25.30 -1.68 18.24
CA ALA A 165 -26.44 -1.43 17.36
C ALA A 165 -26.02 -1.11 15.91
N VAL A 166 -24.87 -0.44 15.73
CA VAL A 166 -24.25 -0.24 14.42
C VAL A 166 -23.82 -1.56 13.81
N THR A 167 -23.12 -2.41 14.57
CA THR A 167 -22.68 -3.74 14.11
C THR A 167 -23.86 -4.63 13.72
N GLU A 168 -24.89 -4.73 14.56
CA GLU A 168 -26.10 -5.50 14.26
C GLU A 168 -26.84 -4.99 13.00
N THR A 169 -26.90 -3.67 12.82
CA THR A 169 -27.51 -3.07 11.62
C THR A 169 -26.73 -3.40 10.35
N ALA A 170 -25.40 -3.41 10.44
CA ALA A 170 -24.53 -3.79 9.32
C ALA A 170 -24.63 -5.28 8.98
N GLU A 171 -24.61 -6.15 10.00
CA GLU A 171 -24.78 -7.59 9.84
C GLU A 171 -26.13 -7.94 9.19
N ASP A 172 -27.22 -7.28 9.62
CA ASP A 172 -28.54 -7.43 9.02
C ASP A 172 -28.58 -6.96 7.55
N ALA A 173 -27.76 -5.97 7.18
CA ALA A 173 -27.56 -5.55 5.80
C ALA A 173 -26.59 -6.45 5.00
N GLY A 174 -26.01 -7.50 5.62
CA GLY A 174 -25.05 -8.39 4.99
C GLY A 174 -23.66 -7.78 4.78
N LEU A 175 -23.30 -6.78 5.58
CA LEU A 175 -22.03 -6.05 5.52
C LEU A 175 -21.22 -6.26 6.80
N ASP A 176 -19.90 -6.23 6.68
CA ASP A 176 -18.97 -6.16 7.81
C ASP A 176 -18.41 -4.73 7.89
N VAL A 177 -18.39 -4.16 9.10
CA VAL A 177 -17.99 -2.77 9.33
C VAL A 177 -17.12 -2.62 10.58
N LEU A 178 -16.21 -1.66 10.53
CA LEU A 178 -15.45 -1.25 11.69
C LEU A 178 -16.34 -0.39 12.61
N SER A 179 -16.53 -0.81 13.87
CA SER A 179 -17.28 -0.06 14.89
C SER A 179 -16.43 0.08 16.15
N VAL A 180 -16.01 1.30 16.48
CA VAL A 180 -15.06 1.57 17.58
C VAL A 180 -15.59 2.66 18.50
N GLY A 181 -15.59 2.40 19.82
CA GLY A 181 -15.88 3.41 20.84
C GLY A 181 -14.63 4.14 21.33
N SER A 182 -14.76 5.41 21.70
CA SER A 182 -13.63 6.24 22.14
C SER A 182 -13.17 5.99 23.59
N LEU A 183 -14.07 6.09 24.56
CA LEU A 183 -13.77 5.93 25.99
C LEU A 183 -14.65 4.85 26.60
N GLU A 184 -14.34 4.42 27.82
CA GLU A 184 -15.12 3.42 28.54
C GLU A 184 -15.31 3.82 30.00
N ARG A 185 -16.40 3.35 30.62
CA ARG A 185 -16.70 3.58 32.04
C ARG A 185 -15.52 3.08 32.88
N ASP A 186 -15.10 3.90 33.83
CA ASP A 186 -13.99 3.64 34.75
C ASP A 186 -12.64 3.41 34.03
N ASN A 187 -12.55 3.72 32.74
CA ASN A 187 -11.38 3.51 31.90
C ASN A 187 -11.23 4.67 30.90
N GLY A 188 -10.93 5.85 31.43
CA GLY A 188 -10.70 7.08 30.65
C GLY A 188 -9.22 7.38 30.40
N GLY A 189 -8.95 8.63 29.99
CA GLY A 189 -7.59 9.17 29.86
C GLY A 189 -6.90 8.85 28.53
N ALA A 190 -5.67 9.35 28.41
CA ALA A 190 -4.91 9.32 27.15
C ALA A 190 -4.66 7.89 26.65
N ALA A 191 -4.34 6.95 27.54
CA ALA A 191 -4.08 5.56 27.17
C ALA A 191 -5.30 4.90 26.51
N ARG A 192 -6.51 5.09 27.05
CA ARG A 192 -7.73 4.57 26.44
C ARG A 192 -7.99 5.18 25.07
N LEU A 193 -7.80 6.49 24.93
CA LEU A 193 -8.01 7.19 23.67
C LEU A 193 -7.01 6.74 22.59
N VAL A 194 -5.73 6.60 22.94
CA VAL A 194 -4.70 6.03 22.05
C VAL A 194 -5.05 4.59 21.68
N THR A 195 -5.60 3.81 22.61
CA THR A 195 -6.08 2.44 22.31
C THR A 195 -7.25 2.46 21.32
N ALA A 196 -8.19 3.39 21.43
CA ALA A 196 -9.29 3.53 20.46
C ALA A 196 -8.76 3.90 19.06
N LEU A 197 -7.79 4.82 18.99
CA LEU A 197 -7.12 5.17 17.74
C LEU A 197 -6.35 3.97 17.16
N ALA A 198 -5.73 3.15 18.00
CA ALA A 198 -5.05 1.93 17.56
C ALA A 198 -6.04 0.88 17.02
N GLN A 199 -7.20 0.72 17.68
CA GLN A 199 -8.28 -0.14 17.18
C GLN A 199 -8.79 0.33 15.82
N ALA A 200 -8.99 1.64 15.65
CA ALA A 200 -9.35 2.23 14.37
C ALA A 200 -8.27 1.98 13.30
N TYR A 201 -6.99 2.15 13.65
CA TYR A 201 -5.86 1.93 12.75
C TYR A 201 -5.72 0.47 12.30
N VAL A 202 -5.83 -0.48 13.23
CA VAL A 202 -5.83 -1.92 12.92
C VAL A 202 -7.05 -2.29 12.07
N GLY A 203 -8.17 -1.60 12.25
CA GLY A 203 -9.35 -1.69 11.39
C GLY A 203 -9.20 -1.06 10.01
N GLY A 204 -8.01 -0.53 9.67
CA GLY A 204 -7.70 0.02 8.35
C GLY A 204 -7.89 1.52 8.19
N LEU A 205 -8.31 2.25 9.24
CA LEU A 205 -8.40 3.71 9.17
C LEU A 205 -7.01 4.37 9.25
N PRO A 206 -6.73 5.39 8.42
CA PRO A 206 -5.49 6.15 8.54
C PRO A 206 -5.51 6.97 9.83
N VAL A 207 -4.48 6.80 10.65
CA VAL A 207 -4.24 7.61 11.86
C VAL A 207 -2.88 8.27 11.72
N ASP A 208 -2.84 9.60 11.80
CA ASP A 208 -1.59 10.34 11.84
C ASP A 208 -0.96 10.25 13.24
N TRP A 209 -0.19 9.19 13.45
CA TRP A 209 0.52 8.95 14.70
C TRP A 209 1.50 10.06 15.09
N LYS A 210 1.98 10.87 14.13
CA LYS A 210 2.86 12.02 14.43
C LYS A 210 2.13 13.15 15.14
N THR A 211 0.84 13.30 14.88
CA THR A 211 -0.03 14.28 15.57
C THR A 211 -0.47 13.77 16.94
N VAL A 212 -0.62 12.44 17.09
CA VAL A 212 -1.13 11.80 18.31
C VAL A 212 -0.02 11.63 19.37
N LEU A 213 1.17 11.22 18.94
CA LEU A 213 2.30 10.92 19.81
C LEU A 213 3.25 12.11 19.89
N PRO A 214 3.93 12.32 21.04
CA PRO A 214 4.96 13.34 21.14
C PRO A 214 6.12 13.04 20.17
N ALA A 215 6.78 14.08 19.68
CA ALA A 215 7.96 13.94 18.86
C ALA A 215 9.06 13.19 19.63
N ALA A 216 9.68 12.21 18.97
CA ALA A 216 10.76 11.39 19.51
C ALA A 216 11.82 11.16 18.43
N GLU A 217 13.05 10.88 18.86
CA GLU A 217 14.13 10.51 17.95
C GLU A 217 13.90 9.09 17.40
N PRO A 218 14.07 8.87 16.09
CA PRO A 218 14.03 7.52 15.51
C PRO A 218 15.15 6.65 16.09
N VAL A 219 14.83 5.38 16.33
CA VAL A 219 15.79 4.35 16.75
C VAL A 219 15.74 3.17 15.79
N ASP A 220 16.84 2.43 15.68
CA ASP A 220 16.88 1.22 14.86
C ASP A 220 15.95 0.15 15.44
N LEU A 221 15.10 -0.42 14.58
CA LEU A 221 14.21 -1.53 14.89
C LEU A 221 14.53 -2.73 13.99
N PRO A 222 14.14 -3.97 14.40
CA PRO A 222 14.23 -5.12 13.53
C PRO A 222 13.56 -4.87 12.16
N THR A 223 14.18 -5.37 11.10
CA THR A 223 13.59 -5.34 9.76
C THR A 223 12.36 -6.25 9.66
N TYR A 224 11.59 -6.12 8.57
CA TYR A 224 10.38 -6.91 8.34
C TYR A 224 10.61 -8.42 8.47
N ALA A 225 9.79 -9.09 9.28
CA ALA A 225 9.84 -10.53 9.47
C ALA A 225 9.16 -11.27 8.30
N PHE A 226 9.90 -11.44 7.20
CA PHE A 226 9.42 -12.13 6.01
C PHE A 226 8.85 -13.52 6.34
N GLN A 227 7.61 -13.77 5.92
CA GLN A 227 6.97 -15.09 5.97
C GLN A 227 7.47 -15.92 4.78
N HIS A 228 8.68 -16.47 4.92
CA HIS A 228 9.34 -17.18 3.83
C HIS A 228 8.56 -18.41 3.38
N GLN A 229 8.39 -18.53 2.07
CA GLN A 229 8.02 -19.77 1.41
C GLN A 229 9.15 -20.16 0.46
N HIS A 230 9.36 -21.47 0.33
CA HIS A 230 10.39 -21.99 -0.56
C HIS A 230 9.90 -21.92 -2.00
N TYR A 231 10.37 -20.91 -2.74
CA TYR A 231 10.18 -20.82 -4.17
C TYR A 231 11.44 -21.30 -4.88
N TRP A 232 11.30 -22.41 -5.60
CA TRP A 232 12.39 -22.97 -6.39
C TRP A 232 11.87 -23.39 -7.75
N LEU A 233 12.48 -22.85 -8.81
CA LEU A 233 12.21 -23.31 -10.16
C LEU A 233 12.79 -24.72 -10.31
N GLN A 234 11.92 -25.71 -10.40
CA GLN A 234 12.32 -27.03 -10.84
C GLN A 234 12.69 -26.92 -12.31
N ALA A 235 13.97 -27.11 -12.63
CA ALA A 235 14.40 -27.19 -14.01
C ALA A 235 13.65 -28.36 -14.67
N ALA A 236 13.02 -28.10 -15.83
CA ALA A 236 12.83 -29.17 -16.79
C ALA A 236 14.23 -29.74 -17.05
N VAL A 237 14.43 -31.02 -16.72
CA VAL A 237 15.71 -31.70 -16.92
C VAL A 237 16.02 -31.68 -18.41
N THR A 238 16.72 -30.66 -18.87
CA THR A 238 17.40 -30.69 -20.15
C THR A 238 18.60 -31.59 -19.97
N ALA A 239 18.59 -32.70 -20.72
CA ALA A 239 19.67 -33.67 -20.72
C ALA A 239 21.02 -32.97 -20.89
N PRO A 240 22.04 -33.38 -20.13
CA PRO A 240 23.33 -32.70 -20.14
C PRO A 240 23.95 -32.74 -21.54
N PRO A 241 24.71 -31.69 -21.93
CA PRO A 241 25.45 -31.70 -23.18
C PRO A 241 26.44 -32.87 -23.16
N THR A 242 26.35 -33.72 -24.17
CA THR A 242 27.29 -34.83 -24.41
C THR A 242 28.69 -34.27 -24.67
N GLY A 243 29.56 -34.34 -23.67
CA GLY A 243 30.96 -33.94 -23.77
C GLY A 243 31.74 -34.43 -22.55
N GLY A 244 32.42 -35.58 -22.72
CA GLY A 244 33.16 -36.28 -21.66
C GLY A 244 32.30 -37.35 -20.99
N ASP A 245 32.85 -38.55 -20.84
CA ASP A 245 32.24 -39.77 -20.31
C ASP A 245 31.92 -39.72 -18.80
N GLY A 246 31.41 -38.58 -18.32
CA GLY A 246 30.94 -38.30 -16.95
C GLY A 246 29.73 -39.13 -16.50
N ALA A 247 29.66 -40.41 -16.90
CA ALA A 247 28.92 -41.41 -16.16
C ALA A 247 29.70 -41.66 -14.85
N SER A 248 29.21 -41.13 -13.73
CA SER A 248 29.56 -41.71 -12.43
C SER A 248 29.23 -43.19 -12.53
N THR A 249 30.22 -44.05 -12.70
CA THR A 249 29.95 -45.49 -12.76
C THR A 249 29.24 -45.89 -11.47
N GLU A 250 28.34 -46.87 -11.52
CA GLU A 250 27.68 -47.35 -10.30
C GLU A 250 28.71 -47.79 -9.23
N ALA A 251 29.89 -48.24 -9.70
CA ALA A 251 31.06 -48.51 -8.87
C ALA A 251 31.59 -47.25 -8.16
N GLU A 252 31.74 -46.13 -8.88
CA GLU A 252 32.18 -44.85 -8.32
C GLU A 252 31.15 -44.26 -7.33
N ALA A 253 29.85 -44.38 -7.63
CA ALA A 253 28.79 -43.95 -6.72
C ALA A 253 28.78 -44.77 -5.42
N ARG A 254 28.93 -46.10 -5.53
CA ARG A 254 29.03 -47.00 -4.37
C ARG A 254 30.28 -46.74 -3.54
N PHE A 255 31.40 -46.42 -4.19
CA PHE A 255 32.64 -46.05 -3.52
C PHE A 255 32.47 -44.78 -2.67
N TRP A 256 31.94 -43.69 -3.26
CA TRP A 256 31.75 -42.44 -2.51
C TRP A 256 30.71 -42.55 -1.40
N ALA A 257 29.64 -43.33 -1.58
CA ALA A 257 28.68 -43.60 -0.53
C ALA A 257 29.32 -44.31 0.69
N ALA A 258 30.26 -45.24 0.45
CA ALA A 258 31.00 -45.89 1.54
C ALA A 258 31.95 -44.92 2.26
N VAL A 259 32.63 -44.04 1.52
CA VAL A 259 33.49 -43.00 2.08
C VAL A 259 32.69 -41.99 2.93
N GLU A 260 31.55 -41.52 2.44
CA GLU A 260 30.71 -40.53 3.14
C GLU A 260 29.99 -41.12 4.36
N GLY A 261 29.52 -42.37 4.25
CA GLY A 261 28.82 -43.10 5.30
C GLY A 261 29.71 -43.69 6.40
N GLY A 262 31.05 -43.60 6.27
CA GLY A 262 31.95 -44.16 7.27
C GLY A 262 32.14 -45.68 7.20
N ASP A 263 31.74 -46.32 6.10
CA ASP A 263 31.68 -47.79 5.98
C ASP A 263 33.06 -48.36 5.59
N LEU A 264 33.88 -48.59 6.62
CA LEU A 264 35.23 -49.14 6.50
C LEU A 264 35.27 -50.53 5.86
N ALA A 265 34.28 -51.38 6.15
CA ALA A 265 34.25 -52.76 5.65
C ALA A 265 33.98 -52.77 4.14
N ARG A 266 33.00 -51.99 3.70
CA ARG A 266 32.64 -51.86 2.29
C ARG A 266 33.71 -51.16 1.46
N LEU A 267 34.41 -50.18 2.03
CA LEU A 267 35.53 -49.52 1.37
C LEU A 267 36.75 -50.45 1.24
N ALA A 268 37.06 -51.24 2.28
CA ALA A 268 38.13 -52.22 2.26
C ALA A 268 37.90 -53.32 1.21
N ASP A 269 36.66 -53.80 1.09
CA ASP A 269 36.24 -54.76 0.07
C ASP A 269 36.37 -54.17 -1.35
N THR A 270 35.92 -52.92 -1.55
CA THR A 270 35.98 -52.23 -2.85
C THR A 270 37.43 -51.97 -3.31
N LEU A 271 38.34 -51.70 -2.37
CA LEU A 271 39.76 -51.44 -2.64
C LEU A 271 40.66 -52.68 -2.53
N ALA A 272 40.09 -53.84 -2.20
CA ALA A 272 40.81 -55.09 -1.92
C ALA A 272 41.93 -54.95 -0.87
N ILE A 273 41.64 -54.24 0.24
CA ILE A 273 42.58 -54.02 1.34
C ILE A 273 42.24 -54.96 2.51
N GLU A 274 43.17 -55.83 2.90
CA GLU A 274 42.96 -56.84 3.94
C GLU A 274 43.04 -56.25 5.38
N ASP A 275 43.81 -55.18 5.61
CA ASP A 275 43.96 -54.55 6.93
C ASP A 275 43.16 -53.24 7.05
N GLN A 276 41.96 -53.36 7.62
CA GLN A 276 41.02 -52.25 7.83
C GLN A 276 41.59 -51.12 8.73
N ARG A 277 42.63 -51.38 9.52
CA ARG A 277 43.26 -50.37 10.40
C ARG A 277 43.94 -49.24 9.62
N GLN A 278 44.36 -49.50 8.38
CA GLN A 278 45.01 -48.50 7.53
C GLN A 278 44.02 -47.45 6.99
N LEU A 279 42.74 -47.82 6.82
CA LEU A 279 41.69 -46.93 6.30
C LEU A 279 41.03 -46.09 7.39
N GLY A 280 41.02 -46.55 8.64
CA GLY A 280 40.39 -45.88 9.78
C GLY A 280 40.87 -44.45 10.01
N ALA A 281 42.15 -44.16 9.78
CA ALA A 281 42.73 -42.84 9.96
C ALA A 281 42.46 -41.88 8.78
N VAL A 282 42.32 -42.41 7.56
CA VAL A 282 42.24 -41.61 6.32
C VAL A 282 40.79 -41.33 5.91
N LEU A 283 39.87 -42.23 6.24
CA LEU A 283 38.47 -42.16 5.83
C LEU A 283 37.76 -40.87 6.28
N PRO A 284 37.90 -40.40 7.54
CA PRO A 284 37.30 -39.14 7.96
C PRO A 284 37.83 -37.92 7.17
N ALA A 285 39.11 -37.94 6.80
CA ALA A 285 39.74 -36.87 6.02
C ALA A 285 39.25 -36.86 4.56
N LEU A 286 39.10 -38.03 3.94
CA LEU A 286 38.53 -38.19 2.59
C LEU A 286 37.05 -37.79 2.54
N ALA A 287 36.25 -38.21 3.53
CA ALA A 287 34.85 -37.81 3.64
C ALA A 287 34.69 -36.30 3.83
N SER A 288 35.55 -35.71 4.66
CA SER A 288 35.60 -34.26 4.88
C SER A 288 36.02 -33.49 3.61
N TRP A 289 37.00 -34.01 2.86
CA TRP A 289 37.40 -33.43 1.57
C TRP A 289 36.28 -33.53 0.53
N ARG A 290 35.62 -34.69 0.41
CA ARG A 290 34.53 -34.90 -0.54
C ARG A 290 33.33 -33.98 -0.27
N ARG A 291 32.94 -33.83 1.00
CA ARG A 291 31.92 -32.87 1.42
C ARG A 291 32.30 -31.43 1.05
N ARG A 292 33.54 -31.01 1.36
CA ARG A 292 34.03 -29.68 0.96
C ARG A 292 33.98 -29.46 -0.56
N GLU A 293 34.36 -30.46 -1.35
CA GLU A 293 34.37 -30.33 -2.82
C GLU A 293 32.94 -30.32 -3.40
N GLN A 294 32.01 -31.10 -2.83
CA GLN A 294 30.58 -31.05 -3.19
C GLN A 294 29.96 -29.70 -2.81
N ASP A 295 30.20 -29.22 -1.59
CA ASP A 295 29.72 -27.91 -1.13
C ASP A 295 30.28 -26.78 -2.02
N ARG A 296 31.56 -26.88 -2.42
CA ARG A 296 32.18 -25.94 -3.37
C ARG A 296 31.55 -26.02 -4.76
N SER A 297 31.30 -27.22 -5.28
CA SER A 297 30.68 -27.42 -6.60
C SER A 297 29.21 -26.96 -6.66
N VAL A 298 28.46 -27.13 -5.57
CA VAL A 298 27.07 -26.65 -5.44
C VAL A 298 27.05 -25.12 -5.40
N THR A 299 27.92 -24.51 -4.60
CA THR A 299 28.02 -23.04 -4.48
C THR A 299 28.66 -22.37 -5.71
N GLU A 300 29.54 -23.06 -6.44
CA GLU A 300 30.12 -22.61 -7.72
C GLU A 300 29.02 -22.31 -8.76
N ASN A 301 27.88 -22.99 -8.69
CA ASN A 301 26.76 -22.83 -9.61
C ASN A 301 25.70 -21.82 -9.17
N TRP A 302 25.88 -21.14 -8.03
CA TRP A 302 24.94 -20.13 -7.53
C TRP A 302 25.31 -18.70 -7.89
N ARG A 303 26.53 -18.49 -8.41
CA ARG A 303 27.00 -17.16 -8.78
C ARG A 303 26.50 -16.79 -10.17
N TYR A 304 25.77 -15.69 -10.24
CA TYR A 304 25.39 -15.04 -11.49
C TYR A 304 26.04 -13.67 -11.58
N ARG A 305 26.33 -13.24 -12.81
CA ARG A 305 26.75 -11.88 -13.10
C ARG A 305 25.91 -11.32 -14.23
N VAL A 306 25.84 -10.00 -14.26
CA VAL A 306 25.35 -9.29 -15.43
C VAL A 306 26.44 -9.31 -16.51
N THR A 307 26.02 -9.59 -17.74
CA THR A 307 26.82 -9.45 -18.96
C THR A 307 26.00 -8.73 -20.02
N TRP A 308 26.68 -8.04 -20.91
CA TRP A 308 26.07 -7.34 -22.04
C TRP A 308 26.34 -8.16 -23.30
N ALA A 309 25.28 -8.74 -23.87
CA ALA A 309 25.38 -9.63 -25.01
C ALA A 309 24.99 -8.87 -26.29
N PRO A 310 25.73 -9.03 -27.40
CA PRO A 310 25.36 -8.44 -28.68
C PRO A 310 23.97 -8.88 -29.14
N VAL A 311 23.18 -7.92 -29.60
CA VAL A 311 21.89 -8.13 -30.26
C VAL A 311 22.06 -7.81 -31.74
N ALA A 312 21.33 -8.54 -32.60
CA ALA A 312 21.31 -8.24 -34.03
C ALA A 312 20.83 -6.80 -34.24
N ASP A 313 21.55 -6.04 -35.07
CA ASP A 313 21.17 -4.66 -35.37
C ASP A 313 19.75 -4.64 -35.99
N PRO A 314 18.78 -3.96 -35.37
CA PRO A 314 17.42 -3.87 -35.89
C PRO A 314 17.40 -3.10 -37.20
N ALA A 315 16.39 -3.37 -38.04
CA ALA A 315 16.19 -2.64 -39.28
C ALA A 315 16.01 -1.13 -39.01
N PRO A 316 16.42 -0.24 -39.95
CA PRO A 316 16.22 1.19 -39.79
C PRO A 316 14.75 1.53 -39.49
N ALA A 317 14.51 2.17 -38.36
CA ALA A 317 13.18 2.58 -37.92
C ALA A 317 13.02 4.10 -38.00
N ARG A 318 11.76 4.54 -38.08
CA ARG A 318 11.37 5.94 -37.88
C ARG A 318 10.37 6.00 -36.73
N LEU A 319 10.48 7.03 -35.91
CA LEU A 319 9.47 7.33 -34.91
C LEU A 319 8.32 8.07 -35.60
N SER A 320 7.12 7.89 -35.06
CA SER A 320 5.91 8.59 -35.50
C SER A 320 5.18 9.18 -34.31
N GLY A 321 4.36 10.21 -34.56
CA GLY A 321 3.59 10.88 -33.53
C GLY A 321 4.42 11.80 -32.65
N GLN A 322 3.79 12.30 -31.60
CA GLN A 322 4.40 13.25 -30.67
C GLN A 322 5.10 12.54 -29.52
N TRP A 323 6.32 12.97 -29.22
CA TRP A 323 7.17 12.41 -28.19
C TRP A 323 7.48 13.46 -27.13
N LEU A 324 7.22 13.13 -25.87
CA LEU A 324 7.61 13.97 -24.75
C LEU A 324 9.08 13.73 -24.43
N VAL A 325 9.90 14.78 -24.48
CA VAL A 325 11.30 14.74 -24.05
C VAL A 325 11.47 15.57 -22.78
N VAL A 326 12.00 14.95 -21.72
CA VAL A 326 12.18 15.61 -20.43
C VAL A 326 13.67 15.84 -20.16
N LEU A 327 14.04 17.12 -20.03
CA LEU A 327 15.40 17.61 -19.83
C LEU A 327 15.62 18.13 -18.41
N PRO A 328 16.85 18.10 -17.87
CA PRO A 328 17.16 18.75 -16.60
C PRO A 328 17.16 20.28 -16.75
N ALA A 329 16.40 21.01 -15.92
CA ALA A 329 16.25 22.48 -16.06
C ALA A 329 17.54 23.29 -15.83
N GLY A 330 18.61 22.66 -15.29
CA GLY A 330 19.92 23.27 -15.12
C GLY A 330 20.84 23.17 -16.34
N GLY A 331 20.37 22.57 -17.45
CA GLY A 331 21.19 22.36 -18.65
C GLY A 331 22.35 21.38 -18.44
N ALA A 332 22.21 20.45 -17.49
CA ALA A 332 23.21 19.41 -17.26
C ALA A 332 23.41 18.59 -18.54
N ASP A 333 24.65 18.60 -19.04
CA ASP A 333 25.04 17.98 -20.31
C ASP A 333 24.18 18.39 -21.52
N ALA A 334 23.87 19.69 -21.62
CA ALA A 334 23.00 20.26 -22.67
C ALA A 334 23.43 19.88 -24.10
N ALA A 335 24.73 19.79 -24.38
CA ALA A 335 25.23 19.39 -25.69
C ALA A 335 24.86 17.93 -26.02
N PHE A 336 24.94 17.03 -25.05
CA PHE A 336 24.53 15.65 -25.22
C PHE A 336 23.00 15.52 -25.36
N ALA A 337 22.25 16.30 -24.57
CA ALA A 337 20.79 16.38 -24.70
C ALA A 337 20.36 16.87 -26.08
N GLU A 338 21.02 17.90 -26.62
CA GLU A 338 20.78 18.43 -27.97
C GLU A 338 21.08 17.39 -29.06
N GLN A 339 22.16 16.63 -28.93
CA GLN A 339 22.45 15.53 -29.86
C GLN A 339 21.34 14.46 -29.84
N CYS A 340 20.83 14.12 -28.65
CA CYS A 340 19.71 13.18 -28.51
C CYS A 340 18.42 13.73 -29.15
N THR A 341 18.04 14.97 -28.87
CA THR A 341 16.82 15.56 -29.44
C THR A 341 16.92 15.75 -30.96
N ALA A 342 18.10 16.14 -31.47
CA ALA A 342 18.36 16.21 -32.90
C ALA A 342 18.24 14.82 -33.56
N ALA A 343 18.76 13.77 -32.92
CA ALA A 343 18.67 12.40 -33.41
C ALA A 343 17.22 11.90 -33.54
N LEU A 344 16.37 12.22 -32.56
CA LEU A 344 14.93 11.86 -32.58
C LEU A 344 14.17 12.64 -33.66
N SER A 345 14.35 13.96 -33.71
CA SER A 345 13.69 14.84 -34.69
C SER A 345 14.05 14.47 -36.14
N ALA A 346 15.34 14.22 -36.42
CA ALA A 346 15.82 13.83 -37.74
C ALA A 346 15.22 12.50 -38.24
N ARG A 347 14.64 11.70 -37.35
CA ARG A 347 14.07 10.37 -37.64
C ARG A 347 12.56 10.29 -37.39
N GLY A 348 11.87 11.43 -37.42
CA GLY A 348 10.42 11.52 -37.54
C GLY A 348 9.63 11.76 -36.25
N ALA A 349 10.31 11.89 -35.10
CA ALA A 349 9.61 12.24 -33.86
C ALA A 349 9.25 13.73 -33.82
N GLU A 350 7.98 14.04 -33.54
CA GLU A 350 7.54 15.41 -33.23
C GLU A 350 7.75 15.68 -31.74
N LEU A 351 8.75 16.48 -31.39
CA LEU A 351 9.15 16.61 -29.98
C LEU A 351 8.37 17.70 -29.24
N VAL A 352 7.86 17.34 -28.06
CA VAL A 352 7.40 18.26 -27.02
C VAL A 352 8.43 18.23 -25.90
N VAL A 353 9.11 19.35 -25.63
CA VAL A 353 10.21 19.40 -24.65
C VAL A 353 9.72 20.02 -23.35
N LEU A 354 9.98 19.36 -22.23
CA LEU A 354 9.78 19.90 -20.89
C LEU A 354 11.06 19.85 -20.08
N GLU A 355 11.29 20.90 -19.29
CA GLU A 355 12.34 20.91 -18.28
C GLU A 355 11.78 20.49 -16.91
N ALA A 356 12.48 19.59 -16.21
CA ALA A 356 12.13 19.18 -14.86
C ALA A 356 13.31 19.37 -13.89
N THR A 357 12.98 19.49 -12.60
CA THR A 357 13.94 19.66 -11.51
C THR A 357 13.65 18.66 -10.41
N ALA A 358 14.66 18.33 -9.61
CA ALA A 358 14.50 17.45 -8.44
C ALA A 358 13.57 18.03 -7.36
N ALA A 359 13.44 19.37 -7.30
CA ALA A 359 12.58 20.06 -6.36
C ALA A 359 11.12 20.20 -6.83
N ALA A 360 10.80 19.74 -8.04
CA ALA A 360 9.45 19.85 -8.56
C ALA A 360 8.48 18.93 -7.79
N ASP A 361 7.39 19.51 -7.30
CA ASP A 361 6.29 18.76 -6.71
C ASP A 361 5.62 17.84 -7.75
N ARG A 362 5.24 16.62 -7.32
CA ARG A 362 4.60 15.61 -8.18
C ARG A 362 3.35 16.14 -8.89
N LYS A 363 2.48 16.88 -8.19
CA LYS A 363 1.22 17.40 -8.78
C LYS A 363 1.53 18.48 -9.80
N LEU A 364 2.46 19.37 -9.49
CA LEU A 364 2.88 20.42 -10.43
C LEU A 364 3.52 19.81 -11.69
N ALA A 365 4.34 18.78 -11.53
CA ALA A 365 4.90 18.04 -12.66
C ALA A 365 3.79 17.41 -13.53
N ALA A 366 2.79 16.80 -12.90
CA ALA A 366 1.64 16.22 -13.62
C ALA A 366 0.82 17.28 -14.36
N GLU A 367 0.57 18.44 -13.75
CA GLU A 367 -0.13 19.57 -14.38
C GLU A 367 0.63 20.10 -15.61
N ARG A 368 1.97 20.23 -15.51
CA ARG A 368 2.81 20.65 -16.64
C ARG A 368 2.77 19.63 -17.77
N ILE A 369 2.74 18.33 -17.48
CA ILE A 369 2.58 17.28 -18.49
C ILE A 369 1.21 17.37 -19.14
N ARG A 370 0.12 17.50 -18.37
CA ARG A 370 -1.24 17.64 -18.91
C ARG A 370 -1.40 18.87 -19.81
N ALA A 371 -0.74 19.97 -19.48
CA ALA A 371 -0.81 21.21 -20.26
C ALA A 371 -0.24 21.07 -21.68
N VAL A 372 0.63 20.08 -21.92
CA VAL A 372 1.26 19.81 -23.22
C VAL A 372 0.87 18.45 -23.81
N LEU A 373 -0.06 17.73 -23.17
CA LEU A 373 -0.53 16.43 -23.62
C LEU A 373 -1.43 16.62 -24.85
N PRO A 374 -1.08 16.08 -26.04
CA PRO A 374 -1.94 16.15 -27.20
C PRO A 374 -3.20 15.29 -27.05
N GLU A 375 -4.26 15.64 -27.77
CA GLU A 375 -5.50 14.85 -27.81
C GLU A 375 -5.27 13.40 -28.26
N SER A 376 -4.28 13.16 -29.13
CA SER A 376 -3.89 11.82 -29.59
C SER A 376 -3.05 11.03 -28.57
N GLY A 377 -2.65 11.65 -27.46
CA GLY A 377 -1.63 11.12 -26.56
C GLY A 377 -0.21 11.16 -27.14
N PHE A 378 0.78 10.93 -26.28
CA PHE A 378 2.16 10.76 -26.69
C PHE A 378 2.39 9.35 -27.27
N ALA A 379 3.21 9.25 -28.31
CA ALA A 379 3.69 7.98 -28.84
C ALA A 379 4.79 7.36 -27.97
N GLY A 380 5.51 8.18 -27.19
CA GLY A 380 6.51 7.74 -26.24
C GLY A 380 7.07 8.90 -25.43
N VAL A 381 7.74 8.57 -24.32
CA VAL A 381 8.41 9.54 -23.45
C VAL A 381 9.89 9.20 -23.36
N VAL A 382 10.77 10.19 -23.55
CA VAL A 382 12.22 10.05 -23.38
C VAL A 382 12.68 10.95 -22.23
N SER A 383 13.21 10.34 -21.18
CA SER A 383 13.82 11.05 -20.06
C SER A 383 15.33 11.13 -20.23
N LEU A 384 15.86 12.35 -20.26
CA LEU A 384 17.29 12.67 -20.21
C LEU A 384 17.69 13.22 -18.83
N LEU A 385 16.82 13.06 -17.82
CA LEU A 385 17.05 13.59 -16.47
C LEU A 385 18.26 12.98 -15.79
N ALA A 386 18.63 11.74 -16.12
CA ALA A 386 19.80 11.08 -15.56
C ALA A 386 21.13 11.81 -15.84
N LEU A 387 21.16 12.74 -16.79
CA LEU A 387 22.33 13.59 -17.08
C LEU A 387 22.66 14.56 -15.93
N ASP A 388 21.70 14.86 -15.06
CA ASP A 388 21.94 15.69 -13.88
C ASP A 388 22.43 14.85 -12.69
N GLU A 389 23.74 14.80 -12.55
CA GLU A 389 24.43 14.10 -11.46
C GLU A 389 24.64 14.98 -10.21
N THR A 390 24.12 16.22 -10.21
CA THR A 390 24.29 17.12 -9.07
C THR A 390 23.57 16.58 -7.83
N PRO A 391 24.14 16.67 -6.62
CA PRO A 391 23.45 16.25 -5.41
C PRO A 391 22.23 17.11 -5.10
N VAL A 392 21.14 16.49 -4.63
CA VAL A 392 20.03 17.23 -4.02
C VAL A 392 20.51 17.87 -2.70
N PRO A 393 20.32 19.18 -2.47
CA PRO A 393 20.88 19.87 -1.30
C PRO A 393 20.55 19.23 0.06
N GLU A 394 19.31 18.75 0.24
CA GLU A 394 18.84 18.11 1.48
C GLU A 394 19.27 16.64 1.59
N HIS A 395 19.64 16.02 0.47
CA HIS A 395 20.01 14.60 0.37
C HIS A 395 21.26 14.43 -0.50
N PRO A 396 22.47 14.68 0.04
CA PRO A 396 23.71 14.75 -0.75
C PRO A 396 24.12 13.45 -1.47
N VAL A 397 23.53 12.31 -1.09
CA VAL A 397 23.77 11.00 -1.74
C VAL A 397 22.82 10.73 -2.91
N VAL A 398 21.77 11.56 -3.06
CA VAL A 398 20.74 11.41 -4.09
C VAL A 398 21.03 12.39 -5.24
N PRO A 399 21.29 11.89 -6.45
CA PRO A 399 21.43 12.75 -7.63
C PRO A 399 20.11 13.41 -8.00
N ALA A 400 20.14 14.67 -8.41
CA ALA A 400 18.98 15.44 -8.82
C ALA A 400 18.25 14.76 -10.00
N GLY A 401 18.99 14.21 -10.96
CA GLY A 401 18.45 13.44 -12.08
C GLY A 401 17.70 12.17 -11.66
N PHE A 402 18.18 11.49 -10.61
CA PHE A 402 17.50 10.32 -10.05
C PHE A 402 16.16 10.73 -9.40
N ALA A 403 16.19 11.75 -8.54
CA ALA A 403 14.99 12.26 -7.88
C ALA A 403 13.95 12.78 -8.90
N ALA A 404 14.39 13.55 -9.89
CA ALA A 404 13.53 14.05 -10.96
C ALA A 404 12.93 12.91 -11.82
N THR A 405 13.69 11.83 -12.06
CA THR A 405 13.17 10.65 -12.77
C THR A 405 12.07 9.94 -11.97
N LEU A 406 12.23 9.80 -10.66
CA LEU A 406 11.18 9.26 -9.79
C LEU A 406 9.91 10.13 -9.84
N THR A 407 10.06 11.45 -9.72
CA THR A 407 8.94 12.39 -9.84
C THR A 407 8.26 12.28 -11.21
N LEU A 408 9.03 12.14 -12.30
CA LEU A 408 8.48 11.98 -13.65
C LEU A 408 7.63 10.70 -13.77
N VAL A 409 8.12 9.56 -13.26
CA VAL A 409 7.36 8.30 -13.28
C VAL A 409 6.01 8.45 -12.58
N GLN A 410 6.01 9.12 -11.42
CA GLN A 410 4.79 9.38 -10.65
C GLN A 410 3.86 10.37 -11.39
N ALA A 411 4.40 11.46 -11.90
CA ALA A 411 3.65 12.51 -12.60
C ALA A 411 3.01 12.01 -13.91
N LEU A 412 3.67 11.13 -14.66
CA LEU A 412 3.07 10.46 -15.83
C LEU A 412 1.85 9.62 -15.46
N GLY A 413 1.88 8.98 -14.29
CA GLY A 413 0.74 8.21 -13.78
C GLY A 413 -0.43 9.12 -13.41
N ASP A 414 -0.15 10.22 -12.71
CA ASP A 414 -1.15 11.23 -12.35
C ASP A 414 -1.75 11.95 -13.55
N ALA A 415 -0.97 12.11 -14.62
CA ALA A 415 -1.40 12.71 -15.88
C ALA A 415 -2.08 11.70 -16.82
N GLU A 416 -2.25 10.43 -16.39
CA GLU A 416 -2.86 9.35 -17.16
C GLU A 416 -2.17 9.11 -18.52
N VAL A 417 -0.85 9.30 -18.57
CA VAL A 417 -0.04 9.06 -19.78
C VAL A 417 0.32 7.58 -19.87
N GLY A 418 -0.31 6.86 -20.79
CA GLY A 418 -0.04 5.44 -21.08
C GLY A 418 1.11 5.19 -22.08
N ALA A 419 1.85 6.23 -22.47
CA ALA A 419 2.95 6.10 -23.43
C ALA A 419 4.20 5.46 -22.79
N PRO A 420 4.98 4.65 -23.53
CA PRO A 420 6.17 3.99 -22.98
C PRO A 420 7.25 5.00 -22.59
N LEU A 421 7.69 4.94 -21.33
CA LEU A 421 8.79 5.73 -20.79
C LEU A 421 10.14 5.04 -21.04
N TRP A 422 11.01 5.73 -21.76
CA TRP A 422 12.41 5.36 -21.97
C TRP A 422 13.34 6.30 -21.21
N VAL A 423 14.22 5.74 -20.40
CA VAL A 423 15.21 6.50 -19.64
C VAL A 423 16.59 6.34 -20.27
N VAL A 424 17.20 7.46 -20.64
CA VAL A 424 18.48 7.49 -21.34
C VAL A 424 19.59 7.88 -20.37
N THR A 425 20.66 7.11 -20.34
CA THR A 425 21.91 7.39 -19.63
C THR A 425 23.10 7.46 -20.59
N SER A 426 24.24 7.98 -20.13
CA SER A 426 25.49 7.96 -20.89
C SER A 426 26.62 7.34 -20.08
N GLY A 427 27.21 6.25 -20.58
CA GLY A 427 28.32 5.55 -19.93
C GLY A 427 28.01 5.02 -18.52
N ALA A 428 26.74 4.75 -18.20
CA ALA A 428 26.27 4.30 -16.89
C ALA A 428 26.47 2.80 -16.65
N VAL A 429 26.73 2.02 -17.71
CA VAL A 429 26.89 0.57 -17.62
C VAL A 429 28.26 0.12 -18.10
N ALA A 430 28.84 -0.84 -17.37
CA ALA A 430 30.05 -1.54 -17.77
C ALA A 430 29.69 -2.66 -18.74
N ASP A 431 30.03 -2.49 -20.01
CA ASP A 431 29.70 -3.39 -21.13
C ASP A 431 30.82 -4.37 -21.48
N GLY A 432 31.98 -4.30 -20.81
CA GLY A 432 33.13 -5.18 -21.02
C GLY A 432 33.85 -5.63 -19.74
N PRO A 433 34.70 -6.67 -19.82
CA PRO A 433 35.51 -7.11 -18.67
C PRO A 433 36.56 -6.05 -18.28
N GLY A 434 36.61 -5.67 -17.00
CA GLY A 434 37.66 -4.82 -16.45
C GLY A 434 37.47 -3.31 -16.65
N THR A 435 36.42 -2.89 -17.36
CA THR A 435 36.04 -1.48 -17.49
C THR A 435 34.91 -1.16 -16.52
N GLY A 436 35.10 -0.16 -15.65
CA GLY A 436 34.00 0.40 -14.85
C GLY A 436 33.10 1.31 -15.72
N PRO A 437 31.86 1.60 -15.27
CA PRO A 437 31.05 2.61 -15.93
C PRO A 437 31.77 3.97 -15.87
N ALA A 438 31.72 4.74 -16.96
CA ALA A 438 32.31 6.08 -17.01
C ALA A 438 31.54 7.07 -16.12
N ARG A 439 30.22 6.87 -15.98
CA ARG A 439 29.33 7.69 -15.16
C ARG A 439 28.53 6.82 -14.17
N PRO A 440 29.19 6.32 -13.11
CA PRO A 440 28.57 5.39 -12.14
C PRO A 440 27.36 5.99 -11.40
N VAL A 441 27.24 7.32 -11.32
CA VAL A 441 26.11 7.99 -10.67
C VAL A 441 24.81 7.67 -11.39
N GLN A 442 24.82 7.64 -12.72
CA GLN A 442 23.65 7.33 -13.54
C GLN A 442 23.19 5.87 -13.41
N THR A 443 24.04 4.96 -12.92
CA THR A 443 23.68 3.56 -12.66
C THR A 443 22.54 3.44 -11.64
N GLN A 444 22.35 4.43 -10.76
CA GLN A 444 21.24 4.43 -9.79
C GLN A 444 19.88 4.41 -10.50
N VAL A 445 19.76 5.11 -11.63
CA VAL A 445 18.51 5.19 -12.41
C VAL A 445 18.18 3.84 -13.07
N TRP A 446 19.18 3.02 -13.38
CA TRP A 446 18.97 1.64 -13.83
C TRP A 446 18.39 0.74 -12.73
N GLY A 447 18.75 1.01 -11.47
CA GLY A 447 18.14 0.36 -10.32
C GLY A 447 16.66 0.72 -10.19
N LEU A 448 16.33 2.02 -10.30
CA LEU A 448 14.96 2.52 -10.30
C LEU A 448 14.15 1.94 -11.47
N GLY A 449 14.68 1.95 -12.68
CA GLY A 449 13.99 1.42 -13.87
C GLY A 449 13.56 -0.04 -13.73
N ARG A 450 14.32 -0.86 -12.99
CA ARG A 450 13.93 -2.25 -12.69
C ARG A 450 12.73 -2.35 -11.76
N VAL A 451 12.58 -1.43 -10.82
CA VAL A 451 11.40 -1.36 -9.95
C VAL A 451 10.20 -0.89 -10.77
N VAL A 452 10.37 0.18 -11.56
CA VAL A 452 9.30 0.71 -12.42
C VAL A 452 8.80 -0.32 -13.43
N ALA A 453 9.70 -1.11 -14.03
CA ALA A 453 9.32 -2.18 -14.96
C ALA A 453 8.43 -3.25 -14.31
N LEU A 454 8.56 -3.49 -13.00
CA LEU A 454 7.74 -4.46 -12.26
C LEU A 454 6.41 -3.86 -11.79
N GLU A 455 6.41 -2.59 -11.37
CA GLU A 455 5.23 -1.91 -10.85
C GLU A 455 4.32 -1.35 -11.96
N HIS A 456 4.89 -0.99 -13.10
CA HIS A 456 4.23 -0.29 -14.20
C HIS A 456 4.60 -0.86 -15.58
N PRO A 457 4.40 -2.16 -15.82
CA PRO A 457 4.81 -2.83 -17.06
C PRO A 457 4.08 -2.32 -18.31
N ASP A 458 2.89 -1.73 -18.14
CA ASP A 458 2.03 -1.18 -19.19
C ASP A 458 2.56 0.11 -19.82
N ARG A 459 3.40 0.85 -19.10
CA ARG A 459 3.90 2.18 -19.49
C ARG A 459 5.42 2.32 -19.44
N TRP A 460 6.13 1.21 -19.25
CA TRP A 460 7.59 1.18 -19.24
C TRP A 460 8.14 0.76 -20.60
N GLY A 461 8.96 1.64 -21.22
CA GLY A 461 9.66 1.36 -22.47
C GLY A 461 11.01 0.69 -22.23
N GLY A 462 11.82 1.22 -21.32
CA GLY A 462 13.12 0.65 -21.00
C GLY A 462 14.18 1.65 -20.53
N SER A 463 15.40 1.15 -20.34
CA SER A 463 16.61 1.94 -20.08
C SER A 463 17.62 1.76 -21.21
N VAL A 464 18.15 2.88 -21.73
CA VAL A 464 19.12 2.90 -22.83
C VAL A 464 20.37 3.64 -22.39
N ASP A 465 21.52 2.98 -22.44
CA ASP A 465 22.82 3.60 -22.18
C ASP A 465 23.53 3.92 -23.49
N LEU A 466 23.91 5.18 -23.67
CA LEU A 466 24.57 5.70 -24.86
C LEU A 466 26.07 5.94 -24.60
N PRO A 467 26.91 6.02 -25.65
CA PRO A 467 28.26 6.53 -25.52
C PRO A 467 28.24 8.04 -25.21
N GLY A 468 29.38 8.64 -24.85
CA GLY A 468 29.47 10.08 -24.53
C GLY A 468 29.18 11.03 -25.69
N THR A 469 29.04 10.50 -26.91
CA THR A 469 28.72 11.26 -28.13
C THR A 469 27.73 10.47 -28.97
N VAL A 470 26.70 11.12 -29.52
CA VAL A 470 25.70 10.47 -30.38
C VAL A 470 26.02 10.77 -31.84
N ASP A 471 26.76 9.88 -32.50
CA ASP A 471 26.97 9.93 -33.95
C ASP A 471 25.73 9.43 -34.73
N GLU A 472 25.77 9.53 -36.07
CA GLU A 472 24.63 9.16 -36.92
C GLU A 472 24.23 7.67 -36.77
N GLN A 473 25.21 6.79 -36.55
CA GLN A 473 24.97 5.36 -36.35
C GLN A 473 24.32 5.08 -34.99
N THR A 474 24.83 5.70 -33.92
CA THR A 474 24.26 5.64 -32.57
C THR A 474 22.85 6.21 -32.55
N ALA A 475 22.61 7.32 -33.25
CA ALA A 475 21.29 7.92 -33.41
C ALA A 475 20.30 6.96 -34.11
N GLY A 476 20.74 6.27 -35.16
CA GLY A 476 19.93 5.25 -35.83
C GLY A 476 19.55 4.09 -34.91
N ARG A 477 20.53 3.58 -34.14
CA ARG A 477 20.30 2.50 -33.17
C ARG A 477 19.40 2.92 -32.02
N LEU A 478 19.59 4.13 -31.46
CA LEU A 478 18.71 4.68 -30.42
C LEU A 478 17.27 4.69 -30.90
N VAL A 479 16.99 5.23 -32.09
CA VAL A 479 15.64 5.28 -32.63
C VAL A 479 15.06 3.88 -32.89
N ALA A 480 15.87 2.94 -33.36
CA ALA A 480 15.42 1.57 -33.56
C ALA A 480 15.10 0.84 -32.24
N VAL A 481 15.81 1.16 -31.14
CA VAL A 481 15.45 0.67 -29.80
C VAL A 481 14.12 1.25 -29.35
N LEU A 482 13.95 2.58 -29.46
CA LEU A 482 12.72 3.28 -29.06
C LEU A 482 11.49 2.85 -29.87
N ALA A 483 11.69 2.45 -31.13
CA ALA A 483 10.64 1.92 -32.01
C ALA A 483 10.24 0.46 -31.68
N GLY A 484 10.97 -0.22 -30.78
CA GLY A 484 10.66 -1.56 -30.30
C GLY A 484 11.52 -2.67 -30.92
N CYS A 485 12.78 -2.79 -30.47
CA CYS A 485 13.67 -3.89 -30.87
C CYS A 485 13.50 -5.18 -30.03
N GLY A 486 12.52 -5.23 -29.12
CA GLY A 486 12.25 -6.37 -28.25
C GLY A 486 13.11 -6.45 -26.98
N GLU A 487 13.92 -5.42 -26.71
CA GLU A 487 14.78 -5.31 -25.52
C GLU A 487 14.47 -4.03 -24.75
N ASP A 488 14.42 -4.10 -23.42
CA ASP A 488 14.08 -3.00 -22.51
C ASP A 488 15.29 -2.51 -21.68
N GLN A 489 16.43 -3.19 -21.77
CA GLN A 489 17.67 -2.87 -21.05
C GLN A 489 18.85 -2.96 -22.01
N VAL A 490 19.18 -1.82 -22.62
CA VAL A 490 20.03 -1.76 -23.80
C VAL A 490 21.21 -0.82 -23.59
N ALA A 491 22.39 -1.22 -24.05
CA ALA A 491 23.55 -0.35 -24.20
C ALA A 491 23.85 -0.21 -25.70
N VAL A 492 23.74 1.01 -26.23
CA VAL A 492 24.13 1.33 -27.60
C VAL A 492 25.59 1.75 -27.58
N ARG A 493 26.37 1.18 -28.50
CA ARG A 493 27.78 1.50 -28.72
C ARG A 493 28.04 1.68 -30.21
N PRO A 494 29.19 2.26 -30.61
CA PRO A 494 29.61 2.30 -32.00
C PRO A 494 29.70 0.89 -32.63
N SER A 495 30.08 -0.12 -31.83
CA SER A 495 30.19 -1.52 -32.26
C SER A 495 28.85 -2.25 -32.46
N GLY A 496 27.76 -1.79 -31.85
CA GLY A 496 26.49 -2.52 -31.90
C GLY A 496 25.55 -2.16 -30.76
N ILE A 497 24.42 -2.86 -30.74
CA ILE A 497 23.50 -2.89 -29.61
C ILE A 497 23.85 -4.07 -28.71
N LEU A 498 23.96 -3.83 -27.41
CA LEU A 498 24.13 -4.85 -26.40
C LEU A 498 22.91 -4.87 -25.50
N ALA A 499 22.38 -6.05 -25.19
CA ALA A 499 21.30 -6.20 -24.22
C ALA A 499 21.79 -6.86 -22.94
N ARG A 500 21.17 -6.47 -21.83
CA ARG A 500 21.51 -6.98 -20.52
C ARG A 500 21.09 -8.46 -20.40
N ARG A 501 22.00 -9.31 -19.93
CA ARG A 501 21.77 -10.73 -19.66
C ARG A 501 22.30 -11.11 -18.29
N LEU A 502 21.64 -12.08 -17.65
CA LEU A 502 22.14 -12.71 -16.45
C LEU A 502 22.80 -14.04 -16.85
N THR A 503 24.11 -14.15 -16.65
CA THR A 503 24.89 -15.35 -17.00
C THR A 503 25.60 -15.90 -15.77
N ARG A 504 26.03 -17.16 -15.82
CA ARG A 504 26.79 -17.79 -14.72
C ARG A 504 28.15 -17.11 -14.57
N ALA A 505 28.51 -16.76 -13.33
CA ALA A 505 29.79 -16.15 -13.02
C ALA A 505 30.81 -17.24 -12.61
N PRO A 506 31.91 -17.42 -13.35
CA PRO A 506 32.94 -18.39 -12.97
C PRO A 506 33.64 -17.95 -11.69
N HIS A 507 34.14 -18.92 -10.91
CA HIS A 507 34.94 -18.61 -9.73
C HIS A 507 36.22 -17.86 -10.15
N PRO A 508 36.57 -16.74 -9.50
CA PRO A 508 37.89 -16.13 -9.71
C PRO A 508 38.97 -17.16 -9.39
N ARG A 509 39.85 -17.46 -10.35
CA ARG A 509 41.09 -18.19 -10.08
C ARG A 509 42.08 -17.21 -9.45
N ALA A 510 42.02 -17.01 -8.13
CA ALA A 510 43.03 -16.27 -7.39
C ALA A 510 43.12 -16.76 -5.94
N ALA A 511 44.37 -16.79 -5.45
CA ALA A 511 44.86 -17.48 -4.25
C ALA A 511 44.02 -17.30 -2.98
N GLU A 512 44.00 -18.36 -2.17
CA GLU A 512 43.43 -18.43 -0.82
C GLU A 512 43.91 -17.25 0.06
N GLN A 513 43.24 -16.10 -0.03
CA GLN A 513 43.28 -15.14 1.07
C GLN A 513 42.30 -15.66 2.11
N GLN A 514 42.83 -16.34 3.12
CA GLN A 514 42.11 -16.72 4.33
C GLN A 514 41.47 -15.46 4.92
N TRP A 515 40.16 -15.33 4.70
CA TRP A 515 39.35 -14.31 5.35
C TRP A 515 39.41 -14.52 6.86
N THR A 516 40.01 -13.58 7.58
CA THR A 516 40.09 -13.60 9.05
C THR A 516 39.08 -12.56 9.58
N PRO A 517 37.98 -12.98 10.21
CA PRO A 517 37.06 -12.03 10.82
C PRO A 517 37.77 -11.26 11.94
N ARG A 518 37.58 -9.94 11.99
CA ARG A 518 37.92 -9.11 13.15
C ARG A 518 36.61 -8.66 13.80
N GLY A 519 36.42 -9.01 15.07
CA GLY A 519 35.26 -8.62 15.88
C GLY A 519 34.47 -9.81 16.42
N SER A 520 33.58 -9.53 17.37
CA SER A 520 32.59 -10.48 17.87
C SER A 520 31.45 -10.60 16.85
N VAL A 521 31.45 -11.68 16.08
CA VAL A 521 30.33 -12.09 15.24
C VAL A 521 29.31 -12.79 16.14
N LEU A 522 28.07 -12.29 16.17
CA LEU A 522 26.92 -12.90 16.85
C LEU A 522 26.32 -14.02 16.01
#